data_AF-A0A0D0JNX1-F1
#
_entry.id   AF-A0A0D0JNX1-F1
#
_cell.length_a   1.000
_cell.length_b   1.000
_cell.length_c   1.000
_cell.angle_alpha   90.00
_cell.angle_beta   90.00
_cell.angle_gamma   90.00
#
_symmetry.space_group_name_H-M   'P 1'
#
loop_
_entity.id
_entity.type
_entity.pdbx_description
1 polymer ?
#
loop_
_entity_poly.entity_id
_entity_poly.type
_entity_poly.pdbx_seq_one_letter_code
_entity_poly.pdbx_strand_id
1 'polypeptide(L)' 'MIITVRPSTGAYLARAKGQNVTASSAESAQRAAERVAEKLGLNPELLILEDCDQGVATYSVHDPSEEND' A
#
# COMPACT_ATOMS: atom_id res chain seq x y z
N MET A 1 -7.59 -0.86 -5.79
CA MET A 1 -7.53 -0.51 -4.34
C MET A 1 -6.47 0.57 -4.10
N ILE A 2 -6.67 1.54 -3.19
CA ILE A 2 -5.66 2.58 -2.89
C ILE A 2 -5.03 2.36 -1.51
N ILE A 3 -3.70 2.39 -1.43
CA ILE A 3 -2.92 2.29 -0.19
C ILE A 3 -2.07 3.54 -0.04
N THR A 4 -2.29 4.28 1.04
CA THR A 4 -1.51 5.49 1.36
C THR A 4 -0.50 5.16 2.44
N VAL A 5 0.76 5.53 2.21
CA VAL A 5 1.86 5.32 3.13
C VAL A 5 2.39 6.67 3.55
N ARG A 6 2.37 6.94 4.85
CA ARG A 6 2.95 8.16 5.41
C ARG A 6 4.18 7.83 6.23
N PRO A 7 5.20 8.71 6.23
CA PRO A 7 6.31 8.57 7.13
C PRO A 7 5.82 8.89 8.55
N SER A 8 6.25 8.10 9.50
CA SER A 8 6.01 8.23 10.93
C SER A 8 7.37 8.13 11.61
N THR A 9 7.52 8.60 12.85
CA THR A 9 8.82 8.70 13.52
C THR A 9 9.60 7.38 13.50
N GLY A 10 10.57 7.26 12.58
CA GLY A 10 11.40 6.06 12.38
C GLY A 10 10.77 4.91 11.60
N ALA A 11 9.57 5.05 11.03
CA ALA A 11 8.92 4.00 10.26
C ALA A 11 7.90 4.54 9.24
N TYR A 12 7.51 3.73 8.27
CA TYR A 12 6.47 4.05 7.30
C TYR A 12 5.17 3.36 7.68
N LEU A 13 4.08 4.12 7.79
CA LEU A 13 2.76 3.61 8.12
C LEU A 13 1.89 3.58 6.86
N ALA A 14 1.57 2.38 6.40
CA ALA A 14 0.68 2.10 5.29
C ALA A 14 -0.75 1.82 5.75
N ARG A 15 -1.70 2.33 4.99
CA ARG A 15 -3.14 2.26 5.24
C ARG A 15 -3.85 1.98 3.93
N ALA A 16 -4.69 0.94 3.90
CA ALA A 16 -5.62 0.76 2.79
C ALA A 16 -6.81 1.71 2.94
N LYS A 17 -7.13 2.45 1.88
CA LYS A 17 -8.27 3.35 1.84
C LYS A 17 -9.53 2.53 1.62
N GLY A 18 -10.49 2.64 2.55
CA GLY A 18 -11.74 1.87 2.50
C GLY A 18 -11.66 0.48 3.14
N GLN A 19 -10.49 0.08 3.66
CA GLN A 19 -10.34 -1.14 4.44
C GLN A 19 -9.77 -0.82 5.83
N ASN A 20 -10.23 -1.54 6.85
CA ASN A 20 -9.74 -1.38 8.23
C ASN A 20 -8.38 -2.08 8.44
N VAL A 21 -7.51 -2.04 7.42
CA VAL A 21 -6.22 -2.74 7.40
C VAL A 21 -5.10 -1.72 7.29
N THR A 22 -4.17 -1.82 8.23
CA THR A 22 -2.95 -1.02 8.28
C THR A 22 -1.73 -1.90 8.54
N ALA A 23 -0.59 -1.48 8.03
CA ALA A 23 0.70 -2.08 8.33
C ALA A 23 1.78 -1.00 8.44
N SER A 24 2.88 -1.34 9.08
CA SER A 24 4.03 -0.45 9.19
C SER A 24 5.31 -1.22 8.91
N SER A 25 6.27 -0.53 8.31
CA SER A 25 7.61 -1.06 8.07
C SER A 25 8.66 0.01 8.35
N ALA A 26 9.74 -0.36 9.04
CA ALA A 26 10.89 0.51 9.23
C ALA A 26 11.81 0.57 8.00
N GLU A 27 11.67 -0.38 7.07
CA GLU A 27 12.56 -0.51 5.91
C GLU A 27 12.26 0.54 4.82
N SER A 28 11.01 0.64 4.40
CA SER A 28 10.59 1.56 3.32
C SER A 28 9.07 1.68 3.21
N ALA A 29 8.62 2.73 2.51
CA ALA A 29 7.20 2.96 2.22
C ALA A 29 6.59 1.81 1.41
N GLN A 30 7.32 1.32 0.40
CA GLN A 30 6.90 0.19 -0.42
C GLN A 30 6.66 -1.06 0.44
N ARG A 31 7.62 -1.41 1.32
CA ARG A 31 7.48 -2.55 2.24
C ARG A 31 6.30 -2.43 3.19
N ALA A 32 5.91 -1.22 3.57
CA ALA A 32 4.71 -1.02 4.38
C ALA A 32 3.45 -1.28 3.53
N ALA A 33 3.42 -0.80 2.28
CA ALA A 33 2.31 -1.05 1.34
C ALA A 33 2.15 -2.53 0.99
N GLU A 34 3.26 -3.22 0.70
CA GLU A 34 3.28 -4.67 0.42
C GLU A 34 2.63 -5.46 1.54
N ARG A 35 2.99 -5.18 2.81
CA ARG A 35 2.36 -5.84 3.96
C ARG A 35 0.87 -5.56 4.09
N VAL A 36 0.40 -4.39 3.66
CA VAL A 36 -1.04 -4.11 3.63
C VAL A 36 -1.71 -4.95 2.54
N ALA A 37 -1.11 -5.03 1.35
CA ALA A 37 -1.61 -5.88 0.27
C ALA A 37 -1.65 -7.36 0.68
N GLU A 38 -0.58 -7.88 1.28
CA GLU A 38 -0.52 -9.26 1.80
C GLU A 38 -1.62 -9.54 2.83
N LYS A 39 -1.85 -8.61 3.77
CA LYS A 39 -2.94 -8.74 4.76
C LYS A 39 -4.34 -8.72 4.15
N LEU A 40 -4.49 -8.07 3.01
CA LEU A 40 -5.75 -8.03 2.25
C LEU A 40 -5.90 -9.25 1.32
N GLY A 41 -4.88 -10.12 1.22
CA GLY A 41 -4.86 -11.22 0.25
C GLY A 41 -4.60 -10.76 -1.18
N LEU A 42 -4.09 -9.54 -1.36
CA LEU A 42 -3.73 -8.97 -2.66
C LEU A 42 -2.26 -9.25 -2.95
N ASN A 43 -1.92 -9.39 -4.24
CA ASN A 43 -0.52 -9.56 -4.63
C ASN A 43 0.25 -8.24 -4.46
N PRO A 44 1.33 -8.21 -3.66
CA PRO A 44 2.15 -7.01 -3.47
C PRO A 44 2.86 -6.58 -4.75
N GLU A 45 3.05 -7.47 -5.72
CA GLU A 45 3.65 -7.15 -7.03
C GLU A 45 2.74 -6.28 -7.90
N LEU A 46 1.44 -6.22 -7.59
CA LEU A 46 0.46 -5.40 -8.27
C LEU A 46 0.36 -3.97 -7.72
N LEU A 47 1.19 -3.63 -6.73
CA LEU A 47 1.29 -2.28 -6.17
C LEU A 47 2.03 -1.37 -7.14
N ILE A 48 1.32 -0.39 -7.69
CA ILE A 48 1.89 0.66 -8.52
C ILE A 48 1.96 1.94 -7.69
N LEU A 49 3.12 2.57 -7.62
CA LEU A 49 3.26 3.89 -7.02
C LEU A 49 2.64 4.93 -7.97
N GLU A 50 1.54 5.56 -7.57
CA GLU A 50 0.90 6.64 -8.35
C GLU A 50 1.52 8.00 -8.03
N ASP A 51 1.76 8.27 -6.75
CA ASP A 51 2.19 9.58 -6.29
C ASP A 51 3.09 9.47 -5.07
N CYS A 52 4.01 10.42 -4.94
CA CYS A 52 4.86 10.55 -3.77
C CYS A 52 5.04 12.04 -3.45
N ASP A 53 4.12 12.59 -2.66
CA ASP A 53 4.14 13.99 -2.25
C ASP A 53 4.58 14.14 -0.79
N GLN A 54 5.57 15.01 -0.56
CA GLN A 54 6.04 15.38 0.79
C GLN A 54 6.36 14.18 1.72
N GLY A 55 6.79 13.05 1.13
CA GLY A 55 7.11 11.81 1.85
C GLY A 55 5.92 10.88 2.07
N VAL A 56 4.71 11.28 1.69
CA VAL A 56 3.53 10.42 1.63
C VAL A 56 3.48 9.75 0.25
N ALA A 57 3.63 8.43 0.23
CA ALA A 57 3.55 7.63 -0.98
C ALA A 57 2.16 7.02 -1.15
N THR A 58 1.54 7.21 -2.30
CA THR A 58 0.25 6.63 -2.65
C THR A 58 0.47 5.52 -3.66
N TYR A 59 0.06 4.31 -3.27
CA TYR A 59 0.12 3.12 -4.08
C TYR A 59 -1.28 2.69 -4.49
N SER A 60 -1.40 2.15 -5.68
CA SER A 60 -2.64 1.63 -6.23
C SER A 60 -2.42 0.18 -6.62
N VAL A 61 -3.25 -0.70 -6.06
CA VAL A 61 -3.26 -2.11 -6.41
C VAL A 61 -4.14 -2.28 -7.63
N HIS A 62 -3.54 -2.73 -8.72
CA HIS A 62 -4.23 -3.11 -9.94
C HIS A 62 -4.54 -4.60 -9.86
N ASP A 63 -5.79 -4.97 -9.60
CA ASP A 63 -6.17 -6.38 -9.55
C ASP A 63 -6.54 -6.83 -10.98
N PRO A 64 -5.74 -7.67 -11.65
CA PRO A 64 -6.08 -8.15 -12.99
C PRO A 64 -7.21 -9.20 -12.96
N SER A 65 -7.74 -9.57 -11.79
CA SER A 65 -8.85 -10.51 -11.64
C SER A 65 -10.24 -9.87 -11.66
N GLU A 66 -10.35 -8.54 -11.79
CA GLU A 66 -11.65 -7.87 -12.06
C GLU A 66 -12.07 -7.94 -13.54
N GLU A 67 -11.31 -8.60 -14.43
CA GLU A 67 -11.73 -8.91 -15.81
C GLU A 67 -11.85 -10.43 -16.05
N ASN A 68 -12.94 -11.01 -15.56
CA ASN A 68 -13.60 -12.17 -16.19
C ASN A 68 -15.06 -12.19 -15.73
N ASP A 69 -15.92 -11.58 -16.55
CA ASP A 69 -17.39 -11.72 -16.55
C ASP A 69 -17.78 -13.14 -17.01
#